data_AF-A0A7S0N2V8-F1
#
_entry.id   AF-A0A7S0N2V8-F1
#
_cell.length_a   1.000
_cell.length_b   1.000
_cell.length_c   1.000
_cell.angle_alpha   90.00
_cell.angle_beta   90.00
_cell.angle_gamma   90.00
#
_symmetry.space_group_name_H-M   'P 1'
#
loop_
_entity.id
_entity.type
_entity.pdbx_description
1 polymer ?
#
loop_
_entity_poly.entity_id
_entity_poly.type
_entity_poly.pdbx_seq_one_letter_code
_entity_poly.pdbx_strand_id
1 'polypeptide(L)'
;SSASLLYGADVLPLLAMMTGILSLLVFFTNLDKLALFVSSNTMQGFKLAVGIIIAGNQINFALGLDNYPRHPSFLDNLIENLSHIGETEWQAVVMFFSFLLGQIALSKLVPSVPW
;
A
#
# COMPACT_ATOMS: atom_id res chain seq x y z
N SER A 1 20.79 -5.51 -5.17
CA SER A 1 19.57 -5.43 -5.99
C SER A 1 19.36 -6.69 -6.86
N SER A 2 19.70 -7.89 -6.34
CA SER A 2 19.50 -9.17 -7.03
C SER A 2 18.88 -10.27 -6.13
N ALA A 3 18.89 -10.10 -4.81
CA ALA A 3 18.23 -11.02 -3.87
C ALA A 3 16.69 -10.86 -3.85
N SER A 4 16.18 -9.64 -4.02
CA SER A 4 14.75 -9.34 -4.02
C SER A 4 14.00 -9.82 -5.27
N LEU A 5 14.70 -9.99 -6.39
CA LEU A 5 14.13 -10.47 -7.65
C LEU A 5 14.05 -12.00 -7.74
N LEU A 6 14.92 -12.72 -7.01
CA LEU A 6 15.00 -14.18 -7.08
C LEU A 6 14.29 -14.88 -5.92
N TYR A 7 14.28 -14.26 -4.72
CA TYR A 7 13.68 -14.83 -3.51
C TYR A 7 12.49 -14.01 -2.97
N GLY A 8 12.09 -12.95 -3.68
CA GLY A 8 11.09 -11.99 -3.19
C GLY A 8 9.78 -12.65 -2.79
N ALA A 9 9.23 -13.53 -3.64
CA ALA A 9 7.99 -14.25 -3.34
C ALA A 9 8.17 -15.36 -2.30
N ASP A 10 9.28 -16.08 -2.35
CA ASP A 10 9.56 -17.22 -1.46
C ASP A 10 9.85 -16.81 -0.01
N VAL A 11 10.29 -15.57 0.20
CA VAL A 11 10.58 -15.01 1.53
C VAL A 11 9.31 -14.45 2.20
N LEU A 12 8.25 -14.14 1.45
CA LEU A 12 6.99 -13.60 2.02
C LEU A 12 6.35 -14.55 3.05
N PRO A 13 6.21 -15.87 2.80
CA PRO A 13 5.66 -16.79 3.79
C PRO A 13 6.51 -16.86 5.06
N LEU A 14 7.84 -16.86 4.92
CA LEU A 14 8.74 -16.90 6.07
C LEU A 14 8.60 -15.63 6.93
N LEU A 15 8.59 -14.45 6.29
CA LEU A 15 8.37 -13.19 7.00
C LEU A 15 7.01 -13.18 7.70
N ALA A 16 5.94 -13.63 7.04
CA ALA A 16 4.62 -13.72 7.64
C ALA A 16 4.59 -14.65 8.87
N MET A 17 5.24 -15.82 8.78
CA MET A 17 5.37 -16.74 9.91
C MET A 17 6.15 -16.11 11.07
N MET A 18 7.29 -15.47 10.79
CA MET A 18 8.10 -14.80 11.81
C MET A 18 7.33 -13.67 12.49
N THR A 19 6.64 -12.83 11.72
CA THR A 19 5.79 -11.77 12.27
C THR A 19 4.65 -12.35 13.12
N GLY A 20 4.05 -13.46 12.70
CA GLY A 20 3.02 -14.16 13.47
C GLY A 20 3.54 -14.68 14.81
N ILE A 21 4.71 -15.33 14.82
CA ILE A 21 5.35 -15.83 16.06
C ILE A 21 5.69 -14.67 16.99
N LEU A 22 6.28 -13.58 16.48
CA LEU A 22 6.58 -12.39 17.28
C LEU A 22 5.29 -11.77 17.86
N SER A 23 4.21 -11.72 17.09
CA SER A 23 2.92 -11.20 17.55
C SER A 23 2.33 -12.05 18.68
N LEU A 24 2.44 -13.39 18.59
CA LEU A 24 2.04 -14.30 19.67
C LEU A 24 2.90 -14.10 20.93
N LEU A 25 4.21 -13.92 20.77
CA LEU A 25 5.10 -13.65 21.90
C LEU A 25 4.74 -12.33 22.60
N VAL A 26 4.48 -11.26 21.84
CA VAL A 26 4.03 -9.97 22.38
C VAL A 26 2.72 -10.14 23.15
N PHE A 27 1.79 -10.93 22.62
CA PHE A 27 0.52 -11.24 23.30
C PHE A 27 0.75 -11.98 24.63
N PHE A 28 1.52 -13.07 24.63
CA PHE A 28 1.80 -13.84 25.86
C PHE A 28 2.55 -13.02 26.92
N THR A 29 3.44 -12.14 26.49
CA THR A 29 4.23 -11.28 27.39
C THR A 29 3.49 -10.01 27.80
N ASN A 30 2.26 -9.78 27.31
CA ASN A 30 1.46 -8.56 27.57
C ASN A 30 2.22 -7.26 27.23
N LEU A 31 3.12 -7.32 26.24
CA LEU A 31 3.89 -6.16 25.78
C LEU A 31 3.06 -5.21 24.92
N ASP A 32 1.85 -5.61 24.52
CA ASP A 32 0.84 -4.76 23.89
C ASP A 32 0.50 -3.52 24.73
N LYS A 33 0.63 -3.61 26.05
CA LYS A 33 0.50 -2.46 26.97
C LYS A 33 1.50 -1.34 26.67
N LEU A 34 2.67 -1.66 26.09
CA LEU A 34 3.64 -0.65 25.69
C LEU A 34 3.14 0.20 24.51
N ALA A 35 2.30 -0.38 23.64
CA ALA A 35 1.71 0.35 22.52
C ALA A 35 0.76 1.46 22.96
N LEU A 36 0.20 1.37 24.19
CA LEU A 36 -0.64 2.43 24.77
C LEU A 36 0.14 3.72 25.07
N PHE A 37 1.47 3.65 25.18
CA PHE A 37 2.32 4.85 25.35
C PHE A 37 2.62 5.56 24.03
N VAL A 38 2.28 4.97 22.88
CA VAL A 38 2.43 5.64 21.58
C VAL A 38 1.35 6.71 21.46
N SER A 39 1.77 7.94 21.21
CA SER A 39 0.83 9.05 21.07
C SER A 39 -0.12 8.83 19.88
N SER A 40 -1.39 9.22 20.03
CA SER A 40 -2.38 9.15 18.95
C SER A 40 -1.92 9.93 17.71
N ASN A 41 -1.23 11.06 17.90
CA ASN A 41 -0.71 11.88 16.81
C ASN A 41 0.35 11.13 16.00
N THR A 42 1.24 10.39 16.65
CA THR A 42 2.25 9.55 15.98
C THR A 42 1.58 8.46 15.15
N MET A 43 0.57 7.78 15.70
CA MET A 43 -0.16 6.73 15.00
C MET A 43 -0.95 7.27 13.79
N GLN A 44 -1.54 8.46 13.91
CA GLN A 44 -2.23 9.11 12.79
C GLN A 44 -1.25 9.51 11.69
N GLY A 45 -0.10 10.10 12.04
CA GLY A 45 0.96 10.43 11.08
C GLY A 45 1.51 9.20 10.37
N PHE A 46 1.71 8.10 11.08
CA PHE A 46 2.13 6.82 10.50
C PHE A 46 1.12 6.29 9.48
N LYS A 47 -0.17 6.21 9.84
CA LYS A 47 -1.23 5.75 8.93
C LYS A 47 -1.34 6.63 7.68
N LEU A 48 -1.21 7.94 7.84
CA LEU A 48 -1.23 8.89 6.72
C LEU A 48 -0.03 8.69 5.78
N ALA A 49 1.18 8.54 6.34
CA ALA A 49 2.38 8.27 5.54
C ALA A 49 2.27 6.95 4.77
N VAL A 50 1.81 5.88 5.42
CA VAL A 50 1.56 4.58 4.77
C VAL A 50 0.52 4.72 3.65
N GLY A 51 -0.58 5.43 3.90
CA GLY A 51 -1.62 5.70 2.91
C GLY A 51 -1.11 6.46 1.67
N ILE A 52 -0.26 7.49 1.87
CA ILE A 52 0.37 8.24 0.78
C ILE A 52 1.29 7.34 -0.05
N ILE A 53 2.11 6.51 0.60
CA ILE A 53 3.04 5.62 -0.10
C ILE A 53 2.26 4.59 -0.93
N ILE A 54 1.22 3.98 -0.35
CA ILE A 54 0.36 3.03 -1.08
C ILE A 54 -0.30 3.72 -2.27
N ALA A 55 -0.97 4.85 -2.06
CA ALA A 55 -1.66 5.57 -3.13
C ALA A 55 -0.69 5.98 -4.24
N GLY A 56 0.49 6.52 -3.90
CA GLY A 56 1.51 6.93 -4.85
C GLY A 56 2.09 5.77 -5.67
N ASN A 57 2.30 4.61 -5.04
CA ASN A 57 2.75 3.41 -5.76
C ASN A 57 1.67 2.83 -6.71
N GLN A 58 0.39 3.15 -6.48
CA GLN A 58 -0.70 2.73 -7.36
C GLN A 58 -0.98 3.69 -8.53
N ILE A 59 -0.30 4.85 -8.60
CA ILE A 59 -0.49 5.86 -9.65
C ILE A 59 -0.18 5.28 -11.04
N ASN A 60 0.85 4.43 -11.16
CA ASN A 60 1.21 3.85 -12.45
C ASN A 60 0.02 3.06 -13.05
N PHE A 61 -0.65 2.23 -12.25
CA PHE A 61 -1.82 1.45 -12.65
C PHE A 61 -3.02 2.35 -12.97
N ALA A 62 -3.22 3.40 -12.16
CA ALA A 62 -4.31 4.35 -12.39
C ALA A 62 -4.14 5.11 -13.72
N LEU A 63 -2.90 5.36 -14.15
CA LEU A 63 -2.56 6.01 -15.41
C LEU A 63 -2.29 5.03 -16.56
N GLY A 64 -2.28 3.72 -16.32
CA GLY A 64 -1.94 2.70 -17.34
C GLY A 64 -0.46 2.67 -17.74
N LEU A 65 0.44 3.17 -16.89
CA LEU A 65 1.90 3.23 -17.11
C LEU A 65 2.60 1.94 -16.67
N ASP A 66 2.03 0.76 -16.97
CA ASP A 66 2.57 -0.53 -16.51
C ASP A 66 3.80 -1.01 -17.26
N ASN A 67 4.12 -0.36 -18.39
CA ASN A 67 5.25 -0.70 -19.24
C ASN A 67 6.59 -0.08 -18.77
N TYR A 68 6.57 0.79 -17.76
CA TYR A 68 7.77 1.47 -17.25
C TYR A 68 8.43 0.72 -16.10
N PRO A 69 9.75 0.85 -15.95
CA PRO A 69 10.49 0.17 -14.89
C PRO A 69 10.00 0.61 -13.50
N ARG A 70 9.73 -0.37 -12.64
CA ARG A 70 9.45 -0.11 -11.22
C ARG A 70 10.74 -0.03 -10.43
N HIS A 71 10.89 1.04 -9.67
CA HIS A 71 12.04 1.28 -8.83
C HIS A 71 11.80 0.77 -7.40
N PRO A 72 12.84 0.38 -6.64
CA PRO A 72 12.69 0.09 -5.21
C PRO A 72 12.38 1.33 -4.37
N SER A 73 12.78 2.51 -4.84
CA SER A 73 12.56 3.80 -4.18
C SER A 73 11.21 4.38 -4.56
N PHE A 74 10.44 4.81 -3.56
CA PHE A 74 9.15 5.48 -3.77
C PHE A 74 9.30 6.77 -4.60
N LEU A 75 10.32 7.58 -4.30
CA LEU A 75 10.53 8.85 -5.01
C LEU A 75 10.90 8.62 -6.47
N ASP A 76 11.69 7.59 -6.76
CA ASP A 76 12.10 7.26 -8.12
C ASP A 76 10.87 6.85 -8.94
N ASN A 77 9.97 6.02 -8.40
CA ASN A 77 8.68 5.70 -9.06
C ASN A 77 7.81 6.94 -9.25
N LEU A 78 7.77 7.84 -8.27
CA LEU A 78 6.96 9.06 -8.38
C LEU A 78 7.47 9.96 -9.51
N ILE A 79 8.79 10.15 -9.61
CA ILE A 79 9.42 10.94 -10.68
C ILE A 79 9.20 10.28 -12.04
N GLU A 80 9.34 8.95 -12.13
CA GLU A 80 9.12 8.19 -13.36
C GLU A 80 7.67 8.35 -13.86
N ASN A 81 6.69 8.18 -12.96
CA ASN A 81 5.27 8.36 -13.27
C ASN A 81 4.94 9.79 -13.73
N LEU A 82 5.53 10.80 -13.10
CA LEU A 82 5.33 12.21 -13.48
C LEU A 82 5.99 12.55 -14.82
N SER A 83 7.12 11.93 -15.13
CA SER A 83 7.84 12.13 -16.40
C SER A 83 7.06 11.58 -17.60
N HIS A 84 6.33 10.49 -17.39
CA HIS A 84 5.55 9.79 -18.43
C HIS A 84 4.04 10.05 -18.33
N ILE A 85 3.61 11.08 -17.61
CA ILE A 85 2.18 11.40 -17.45
C ILE A 85 1.47 11.67 -18.79
N GLY A 86 2.21 12.11 -19.82
CA GLY A 86 1.69 12.31 -21.18
C GLY A 86 1.40 11.02 -21.94
N GLU A 87 1.94 9.88 -21.50
CA GLU A 87 1.79 8.56 -22.12
C GLU A 87 0.70 7.71 -21.42
N THR A 88 -0.19 8.39 -20.68
CA THR A 88 -1.31 7.79 -19.94
C THR A 88 -2.28 7.05 -20.87
N GLU A 89 -2.66 5.82 -20.51
CA GLU A 89 -3.72 5.08 -21.21
C GLU A 89 -5.10 5.44 -20.66
N TRP A 90 -5.94 6.06 -21.50
CA TRP A 90 -7.25 6.55 -21.09
C TRP A 90 -8.20 5.45 -20.62
N GLN A 91 -8.07 4.23 -21.16
CA GLN A 91 -8.85 3.08 -20.75
C GLN A 91 -8.61 2.73 -19.27
N ALA A 92 -7.34 2.74 -18.84
CA ALA A 92 -6.97 2.47 -17.45
C ALA A 92 -7.51 3.55 -16.51
N VAL A 93 -7.41 4.82 -16.90
CA VAL A 93 -7.94 5.96 -16.14
C VAL A 93 -9.45 5.85 -15.94
N VAL A 94 -10.21 5.60 -17.02
CA VAL A 94 -11.66 5.45 -16.95
C VAL A 94 -12.04 4.26 -16.06
N MET A 95 -11.34 3.13 -16.18
CA MET A 95 -11.56 1.97 -15.33
C MET A 95 -11.31 2.32 -13.87
N PHE A 96 -10.15 2.91 -13.54
CA PHE A 96 -9.80 3.32 -12.19
C PHE A 96 -10.87 4.23 -11.56
N PHE A 97 -11.28 5.30 -12.25
CA PHE A 97 -12.30 6.21 -11.73
C PHE A 97 -13.68 5.57 -11.62
N SER A 98 -14.05 4.67 -12.53
CA SER A 98 -15.32 3.95 -12.44
C SER A 98 -15.40 3.08 -11.18
N PHE A 99 -14.34 2.34 -10.86
CA PHE A 99 -14.26 1.52 -9.65
C PHE A 99 -14.14 2.37 -8.39
N LEU A 100 -13.34 3.45 -8.42
CA LEU A 100 -13.20 4.36 -7.28
C LEU A 100 -14.55 5.00 -6.93
N LEU A 101 -15.26 5.54 -7.92
CA LEU A 101 -16.59 6.11 -7.72
C LEU A 101 -17.60 5.05 -7.29
N GLY A 102 -17.54 3.86 -7.86
CA GLY A 102 -18.35 2.71 -7.43
C GLY A 102 -18.14 2.36 -5.97
N GLN A 103 -16.88 2.28 -5.51
CA GLN A 103 -16.53 2.01 -4.11
C GLN A 103 -16.99 3.15 -3.19
N ILE A 104 -16.83 4.42 -3.60
CA ILE A 104 -17.31 5.57 -2.82
C ILE A 104 -18.84 5.57 -2.75
N ALA A 105 -19.54 5.25 -3.84
CA ALA A 105 -20.99 5.17 -3.86
C ALA A 105 -21.50 4.03 -2.98
N LEU A 106 -20.94 2.82 -3.15
CA LEU A 106 -21.27 1.66 -2.32
C LEU A 106 -21.00 1.95 -0.85
N SER A 107 -19.90 2.64 -0.55
CA SER A 107 -19.55 2.96 0.82
C SER A 107 -20.54 3.88 1.53
N LYS A 108 -21.25 4.69 0.75
CA LYS A 108 -22.32 5.56 1.25
C LYS A 108 -23.70 4.87 1.26
N LEU A 109 -23.94 3.92 0.36
CA LEU A 109 -25.25 3.29 0.17
C LEU A 109 -25.49 2.09 1.10
N VAL A 110 -24.47 1.32 1.47
CA VAL A 110 -24.65 0.09 2.28
C VAL A 110 -23.77 0.10 3.55
N PRO A 111 -23.74 1.18 4.36
CA PRO A 111 -22.69 1.44 5.36
C PRO A 111 -22.55 0.37 6.45
N SER A 112 -23.43 -0.63 6.48
CA SER A 112 -23.41 -1.78 7.37
C SER A 112 -22.32 -2.82 7.03
N VAL A 113 -21.71 -2.79 5.84
CA VAL A 113 -20.63 -3.73 5.48
C VAL A 113 -19.29 -2.99 5.57
N PRO A 114 -18.35 -3.41 6.43
CA PRO A 114 -16.99 -2.89 6.40
C PRO A 114 -16.26 -3.44 5.17
N TRP A 115 -16.21 -2.64 4.10
CA TRP A 115 -15.38 -2.86 2.90
C TRP A 115 -13.98 -2.27 3.06
#